data_AF-A0A4R4IM63-F1
#
_entry.id   AF-A0A4R4IM63-F1
#
_cell.length_a   1.000
_cell.length_b   1.000
_cell.length_c   1.000
_cell.angle_alpha   90.00
_cell.angle_beta   90.00
_cell.angle_gamma   90.00
#
_symmetry.space_group_name_H-M   'P 1'
#
loop_
_entity.id
_entity.type
_entity.pdbx_description
1 polymer ?
#
loop_
_entity_poly.entity_id
_entity_poly.type
_entity_poly.pdbx_seq_one_letter_code
_entity_poly.pdbx_strand_id
1 'polypeptide(L)'
;MNNKELISLVKNIISDLESLAKLRQENKLDSIITLYKKTLLSLESGELKANIVKNMTRGYLEIYSDYDNPVLGLMYTCEKELDKHINS
;
A
#
# COMPACT_ATOMS: atom_id res chain seq x y z
N MET A 1 -3.24 -14.99 -2.89
CA MET A 1 -4.06 -14.43 -1.80
C MET A 1 -5.49 -14.22 -2.29
N ASN A 2 -6.51 -14.39 -1.45
CA ASN A 2 -7.91 -14.10 -1.82
C ASN A 2 -8.26 -12.61 -1.59
N ASN A 3 -9.42 -12.15 -2.08
CA ASN A 3 -9.79 -10.74 -2.00
C ASN A 3 -9.88 -10.20 -0.56
N LYS A 4 -10.37 -11.00 0.40
CA LYS A 4 -10.49 -10.59 1.81
C LYS A 4 -9.11 -10.40 2.45
N GLU A 5 -8.20 -11.33 2.19
CA GLU A 5 -6.80 -11.24 2.65
C GLU A 5 -6.11 -10.02 2.04
N LEU A 6 -6.33 -9.73 0.75
CA LEU A 6 -5.75 -8.56 0.07
C LEU A 6 -6.28 -7.24 0.63
N ILE A 7 -7.60 -7.14 0.88
CA ILE A 7 -8.21 -6.00 1.56
C ILE A 7 -7.59 -5.80 2.96
N SER A 8 -7.40 -6.90 3.72
CA SER A 8 -6.76 -6.83 5.04
C SER A 8 -5.32 -6.34 4.95
N LEU A 9 -4.55 -6.80 3.96
CA LEU A 9 -3.18 -6.34 3.73
C LEU A 9 -3.13 -4.83 3.43
N VAL A 10 -4.00 -4.34 2.54
CA VAL A 10 -4.08 -2.91 2.22
C VAL A 10 -4.44 -2.08 3.46
N LYS A 11 -5.38 -2.55 4.30
CA LYS A 11 -5.75 -1.88 5.56
C LYS A 11 -4.57 -1.80 6.54
N ASN A 12 -3.81 -2.88 6.68
CA ASN A 12 -2.62 -2.91 7.54
C ASN A 12 -1.57 -1.89 7.08
N ILE A 13 -1.29 -1.86 5.76
CA ILE A 13 -0.34 -0.89 5.19
C ILE A 13 -0.78 0.56 5.46
N ILE A 14 -2.07 0.87 5.28
CA ILE A 14 -2.59 2.21 5.57
C ILE A 14 -2.36 2.56 7.05
N SER A 15 -2.69 1.66 7.97
CA SER A 15 -2.51 1.87 9.40
C SER A 15 -1.04 2.10 9.78
N ASP A 16 -0.13 1.30 9.22
CA ASP A 16 1.30 1.40 9.48
C ASP A 16 1.89 2.70 8.93
N LEU A 17 1.53 3.08 7.69
CA LEU A 17 1.98 4.34 7.09
C LEU A 17 1.42 5.57 7.82
N GLU A 18 0.16 5.54 8.25
CA GLU A 18 -0.42 6.63 9.06
C GLU A 18 0.25 6.75 10.43
N SER A 19 0.59 5.61 11.05
CA SER A 19 1.32 5.58 12.33
C SER A 19 2.74 6.13 12.17
N LEU A 20 3.44 5.73 11.09
CA LEU A 20 4.77 6.25 10.76
C LEU A 20 4.77 7.75 10.48
N ALA A 21 3.78 8.24 9.72
CA ALA A 21 3.62 9.68 9.44
C ALA A 21 3.42 10.49 10.73
N LYS A 22 2.58 9.98 11.64
CA LYS A 22 2.36 10.60 12.97
C LYS A 22 3.63 10.59 13.83
N LEU A 23 4.34 9.46 13.89
CA LEU A 23 5.57 9.32 14.67
C LEU A 23 6.66 10.30 14.20
N ARG A 24 6.76 10.50 12.88
CA ARG A 24 7.75 11.40 12.27
C ARG A 24 7.28 12.86 12.19
N GLN A 25 6.02 13.14 12.53
CA GLN A 25 5.39 14.47 12.46
C GLN A 25 5.54 15.13 11.08
N GLU A 26 5.46 14.33 10.01
CA GLU A 26 5.62 14.79 8.63
C GLU A 26 4.55 14.19 7.71
N ASN A 27 4.26 14.89 6.62
CA ASN A 27 3.20 14.57 5.66
C ASN A 27 3.74 13.95 4.35
N LYS A 28 5.01 13.52 4.32
CA LYS A 28 5.62 12.99 3.09
C LYS A 28 4.95 11.72 2.57
N LEU A 29 4.29 10.95 3.45
CA LEU A 29 3.58 9.72 3.08
C LEU A 29 2.15 9.95 2.57
N ASP A 30 1.60 11.16 2.65
CA ASP A 30 0.18 11.42 2.34
C ASP A 30 -0.22 10.96 0.93
N SER A 31 0.66 11.17 -0.04
CA SER A 31 0.44 10.73 -1.42
C SER A 31 0.37 9.20 -1.53
N ILE A 32 1.28 8.48 -0.85
CA ILE A 32 1.29 7.01 -0.82
C ILE A 32 0.03 6.50 -0.12
N ILE A 33 -0.29 7.03 1.06
CA ILE A 33 -1.49 6.66 1.84
C ILE A 33 -2.76 6.87 1.00
N THR A 34 -2.85 7.97 0.25
CA THR A 34 -3.99 8.26 -0.61
C THR A 34 -4.16 7.21 -1.72
N LEU A 35 -3.06 6.74 -2.32
CA LEU A 35 -3.11 5.67 -3.34
C LEU A 35 -3.56 4.33 -2.75
N TYR A 36 -3.10 3.98 -1.54
CA TYR A 36 -3.59 2.79 -0.85
C TYR A 36 -5.08 2.91 -0.48
N LYS A 37 -5.55 4.07 -0.02
CA LYS A 37 -6.98 4.30 0.24
C LYS A 37 -7.83 4.17 -1.03
N LYS A 38 -7.35 4.69 -2.16
CA LYS A 38 -8.02 4.50 -3.46
C LYS A 38 -8.06 3.02 -3.87
N THR A 39 -6.95 2.32 -3.70
CA THR A 39 -6.87 0.86 -3.96
C THR A 39 -7.85 0.09 -3.11
N LEU A 40 -7.96 0.43 -1.82
CA LEU A 40 -8.91 -0.19 -0.91
C LEU A 40 -10.35 -0.01 -1.39
N LEU A 41 -10.74 1.22 -1.73
CA LEU A 41 -12.08 1.52 -2.23
C LEU A 41 -12.39 0.72 -3.50
N SER A 42 -11.44 0.64 -4.44
CA SER A 42 -11.60 -0.13 -5.67
C SER A 42 -11.68 -1.65 -5.45
N LEU A 43 -10.96 -2.19 -4.46
CA LEU A 43 -11.07 -3.60 -4.07
C LEU A 43 -12.42 -3.91 -3.42
N GLU A 44 -12.90 -3.02 -2.54
CA GLU A 44 -14.18 -3.17 -1.85
C GLU A 44 -15.37 -3.02 -2.80
N SER A 45 -15.25 -2.18 -3.85
CA SER A 45 -16.28 -2.05 -4.89
C SER A 45 -16.21 -3.11 -5.99
N GLY A 46 -15.12 -3.88 -6.07
CA GLY A 46 -14.89 -4.83 -7.16
C GLY A 46 -14.54 -4.17 -8.50
N GLU A 47 -14.14 -2.89 -8.48
CA GLU A 47 -13.85 -2.09 -9.68
C GLU A 47 -12.34 -1.86 -9.89
N LEU A 48 -11.48 -2.64 -9.22
CA LEU A 48 -10.04 -2.54 -9.39
C LEU A 48 -9.63 -2.99 -10.80
N LYS A 49 -9.33 -2.02 -11.68
CA LYS A 49 -8.93 -2.26 -13.08
C LYS A 49 -7.41 -2.20 -13.32
N ALA A 50 -6.66 -1.64 -12.38
CA ALA A 50 -5.22 -1.43 -12.50
C ALA A 50 -4.56 -1.37 -11.14
N ASN A 51 -3.26 -1.67 -11.08
CA ASN A 51 -2.48 -1.61 -9.85
C ASN A 51 -2.11 -0.16 -9.54
N ILE A 52 -2.95 0.50 -8.73
CA ILE A 52 -2.82 1.92 -8.38
C ILE A 52 -1.56 2.21 -7.54
N VAL A 53 -1.09 1.22 -6.77
CA VAL A 53 0.07 1.35 -5.87
C VAL A 53 1.36 0.76 -6.46
N LYS A 54 1.38 0.52 -7.76
CA LYS A 54 2.59 0.06 -8.45
C LYS A 54 3.77 1.01 -8.20
N ASN A 55 4.93 0.46 -7.86
CA ASN A 55 6.16 1.17 -7.51
C ASN A 55 6.10 1.99 -6.20
N MET A 56 5.05 1.86 -5.37
CA MET A 56 4.98 2.63 -4.11
C MET A 56 5.97 2.17 -3.05
N THR A 57 6.42 0.92 -3.10
CA THR A 57 7.54 0.38 -2.31
C THR A 57 8.81 1.19 -2.58
N ARG A 58 9.10 1.48 -3.86
CA ARG A 58 10.21 2.35 -4.24
C ARG A 58 9.96 3.79 -3.79
N GLY A 59 8.75 4.31 -3.99
CA GLY A 59 8.37 5.65 -3.53
C GLY A 59 8.61 5.85 -2.02
N TYR A 60 8.30 4.85 -1.20
CA TYR A 60 8.61 4.88 0.23
C TYR A 60 10.12 4.98 0.50
N LEU A 61 10.93 4.18 -0.19
CA LEU A 61 12.40 4.20 -0.03
C LEU A 61 13.03 5.52 -0.49
N GLU A 62 12.46 6.17 -1.49
CA GLU A 62 12.90 7.50 -1.92
C GLU A 62 12.63 8.58 -0.86
N ILE A 63 11.63 8.39 0.00
CA ILE A 63 11.29 9.31 1.08
C ILE A 63 12.15 9.06 2.32
N TYR A 64 12.26 7.80 2.77
CA TYR A 64 12.88 7.47 4.06
C TYR A 64 14.17 6.67 3.96
N SER A 65 14.46 6.03 2.84
CA SER A 65 15.60 5.10 2.68
C SER A 65 15.68 4.07 3.83
N ASP A 66 14.52 3.71 4.38
CA ASP A 66 14.36 2.88 5.56
C ASP A 66 14.06 1.45 5.12
N TYR A 67 15.13 0.71 4.79
CA TYR A 67 15.04 -0.65 4.27
C TYR A 67 14.60 -1.69 5.31
N ASP A 68 14.77 -1.36 6.59
CA ASP A 68 14.46 -2.26 7.71
C ASP A 68 13.02 -2.10 8.20
N ASN A 69 12.28 -1.12 7.67
CA ASN A 69 10.90 -0.89 8.10
C ASN A 69 9.99 -2.06 7.71
N PRO A 70 9.27 -2.68 8.66
CA PRO A 70 8.39 -3.82 8.37
C PRO A 70 7.32 -3.51 7.31
N VAL A 71 6.85 -2.25 7.23
CA VAL A 71 5.83 -1.84 6.26
C VAL A 71 6.29 -2.06 4.82
N LEU A 72 7.60 -1.97 4.56
CA LEU A 72 8.18 -2.13 3.23
C LEU A 72 7.89 -3.52 2.65
N GLY A 73 8.01 -4.56 3.47
CA GLY A 73 7.70 -5.93 3.07
C GLY A 73 6.21 -6.13 2.74
N LEU A 74 5.33 -5.45 3.49
CA LEU A 74 3.89 -5.46 3.23
C LEU A 74 3.57 -4.74 1.92
N MET A 75 4.16 -3.56 1.70
CA MET A 75 4.00 -2.79 0.45
C MET A 75 4.42 -3.60 -0.77
N TYR A 76 5.59 -4.23 -0.71
CA TYR A 76 6.11 -5.07 -1.80
C TYR A 76 5.21 -6.28 -2.09
N THR A 77 4.73 -6.93 -1.03
CA THR A 77 3.81 -8.06 -1.15
C THR A 77 2.49 -7.62 -1.78
N CYS A 78 1.97 -6.47 -1.37
CA CYS A 78 0.73 -5.91 -1.88
C CYS A 78 0.82 -5.59 -3.37
N GLU A 79 1.91 -4.96 -3.82
CA GLU A 79 2.12 -4.67 -5.25
C GLU A 79 2.03 -5.94 -6.12
N LYS A 80 2.72 -7.00 -5.71
CA LYS A 80 2.72 -8.28 -6.44
C LYS A 80 1.35 -8.94 -6.48
N GLU A 81 0.64 -8.90 -5.36
CA GLU A 81 -0.63 -9.62 -5.24
C GLU A 81 -1.77 -8.85 -5.92
N LEU A 82 -1.70 -7.51 -5.98
CA LEU A 82 -2.58 -6.71 -6.84
C LEU A 82 -2.36 -7.02 -8.32
N ASP A 83 -1.11 -7.10 -8.77
CA ASP A 83 -0.80 -7.49 -10.15
C ASP A 83 -1.37 -8.88 -10.47
N LYS A 84 -1.26 -9.84 -9.56
CA LYS A 84 -1.87 -11.17 -9.75
C LYS A 84 -3.39 -11.10 -9.80
N HIS A 85 -4.00 -10.36 -8.88
CA HIS A 85 -5.46 -10.23 -8.78
C HIS A 85 -6.10 -9.61 -10.02
N ILE A 86 -5.42 -8.65 -10.67
CA ILE A 86 -5.92 -7.98 -11.87
C ILE A 86 -5.76 -8.86 -13.12
N ASN A 87 -4.73 -9.72 -13.16
CA ASN A 87 -4.43 -10.58 -14.30
C ASN A 87 -5.05 -11.99 -14.19
N SER A 88 -5.76 -12.30 -13.11
CA SER A 88 -6.46 -13.57 -12.87
C SER A 88 -7.91 -13.52 -13.33
#